data_AF-A0A966FPA3-F1
#
_entry.id   AF-A0A966FPA3-F1
#
_cell.length_a   1.000
_cell.length_b   1.000
_cell.length_c   1.000
_cell.angle_alpha   90.00
_cell.angle_beta   90.00
_cell.angle_gamma   90.00
#
_symmetry.space_group_name_H-M   'P 1'
#
loop_
_entity.id
_entity.type
_entity.pdbx_description
1 polymer ?
#
loop_
_entity_poly.entity_id
_entity_poly.type
_entity_poly.pdbx_seq_one_letter_code
_entity_poly.pdbx_strand_id
1 'polypeptide(L)' 'ILKVGGRIAVISYHSLEDRIIKNAFKSDQRLRVINKKVVKPGPVELKANRRARSAKMRVAELV' A
#
# COMPACT_ATOMS: atom_id res chain seq x y z
N ILE A 1 -6.21 -9.68 14.23
CA ILE A 1 -6.94 -8.41 13.96
C ILE A 1 -6.09 -7.24 14.46
N LEU A 2 -6.13 -6.08 13.80
CA LEU A 2 -5.34 -4.89 14.16
C LEU A 2 -5.83 -4.28 15.49
N LYS A 3 -4.91 -3.86 16.35
CA LYS A 3 -5.19 -3.01 17.51
C LYS A 3 -5.19 -1.54 17.10
N VAL A 4 -5.80 -0.66 17.91
CA VAL A 4 -5.70 0.80 17.73
C VAL A 4 -4.23 1.22 17.65
N GLY A 5 -3.90 2.07 16.68
CA GLY A 5 -2.53 2.45 16.30
C GLY A 5 -1.79 1.41 15.43
N GLY A 6 -2.38 0.23 15.20
CA GLY A 6 -1.81 -0.82 14.36
C GLY A 6 -1.84 -0.43 12.88
N ARG A 7 -0.81 -0.85 12.12
CA ARG A 7 -0.69 -0.54 10.70
C ARG A 7 -0.84 -1.78 9.83
N ILE A 8 -1.48 -1.60 8.68
CA ILE A 8 -1.51 -2.56 7.58
C ILE A 8 -0.78 -1.99 6.38
N ALA A 9 0.15 -2.78 5.84
CA ALA A 9 0.84 -2.49 4.59
C ALA A 9 0.46 -3.55 3.56
N VAL A 10 0.11 -3.10 2.35
CA VAL A 10 -0.24 -3.98 1.23
C VAL A 10 0.60 -3.60 0.03
N ILE A 11 1.19 -4.60 -0.62
CA ILE A 11 1.92 -4.46 -1.87
C ILE A 11 1.09 -5.11 -2.97
N SER A 12 0.75 -4.35 -4.00
CA SER A 12 0.09 -4.84 -5.20
C SER A 12 0.99 -4.71 -6.42
N TYR A 13 0.74 -5.53 -7.45
CA TYR A 13 1.52 -5.49 -8.68
C TYR A 13 0.69 -5.01 -9.86
N HIS A 14 -0.63 -5.23 -9.83
CA HIS A 14 -1.54 -4.81 -10.89
C HIS A 14 -2.45 -3.65 -10.48
N SER A 15 -2.92 -2.91 -11.48
CA SER A 15 -3.73 -1.70 -11.28
C SER A 15 -5.10 -1.99 -10.66
N LEU A 16 -5.68 -3.16 -10.93
CA LEU A 16 -6.98 -3.56 -10.35
C LEU A 16 -6.87 -3.79 -8.84
N GLU A 17 -5.82 -4.48 -8.39
CA GLU A 17 -5.54 -4.65 -6.96
C GLU A 17 -5.32 -3.30 -6.27
N ASP A 18 -4.46 -2.44 -6.83
CA ASP A 18 -4.19 -1.12 -6.26
C ASP A 18 -5.49 -0.30 -6.10
N ARG A 19 -6.39 -0.40 -7.08
CA ARG A 19 -7.70 0.26 -7.02
C ARG A 19 -8.58 -0.30 -5.90
N ILE A 20 -8.67 -1.62 -5.77
CA ILE A 20 -9.44 -2.27 -4.70
C ILE A 20 -8.90 -1.84 -3.34
N ILE A 21 -7.58 -1.91 -3.13
CA ILE A 21 -6.92 -1.51 -1.87
C ILE A 21 -7.16 -0.03 -1.57
N LYS A 22 -6.99 0.83 -2.57
CA LYS A 22 -7.23 2.28 -2.44
C LYS A 22 -8.67 2.56 -2.01
N ASN A 23 -9.64 1.87 -2.60
CA ASN A 23 -11.04 2.06 -2.29
C ASN A 23 -11.37 1.52 -0.88
N ALA A 24 -10.89 0.32 -0.54
CA ALA A 24 -11.09 -0.28 0.78
C ALA A 24 -10.54 0.61 1.92
N PHE A 25 -9.33 1.15 1.75
CA PHE A 25 -8.73 2.06 2.73
C PHE A 25 -9.46 3.41 2.82
N LYS A 26 -10.10 3.86 1.74
CA LYS A 26 -10.89 5.11 1.75
C LYS A 26 -12.29 4.93 2.31
N SER A 27 -12.89 3.75 2.14
CA SER A 27 -14.26 3.48 2.58
C SER A 27 -14.35 3.16 4.06
N ASP A 28 -13.28 2.65 4.68
CA ASP A 28 -13.26 2.36 6.12
C ASP A 28 -12.85 3.61 6.92
N GLN A 29 -13.80 4.18 7.66
CA GLN A 29 -13.57 5.38 8.48
C GLN A 29 -12.62 5.16 9.65
N ARG A 30 -12.40 3.89 10.06
CA ARG A 30 -11.46 3.54 11.13
C ARG A 30 -10.02 3.52 10.64
N LEU A 31 -9.79 3.62 9.33
CA LEU A 31 -8.46 3.59 8.73
C LEU A 31 -8.00 5.00 8.35
N ARG A 32 -6.84 5.38 8.84
CA ARG A 32 -6.11 6.58 8.41
C ARG A 32 -5.05 6.19 7.39
N VAL A 33 -5.20 6.65 6.15
CA VAL A 33 -4.19 6.45 5.09
C VAL A 33 -2.95 7.26 5.40
N ILE A 34 -1.81 6.58 5.62
CA ILE A 34 -0.54 7.23 5.99
C ILE A 34 0.11 7.88 4.76
N ASN A 35 0.06 7.21 3.60
CA ASN A 35 0.71 7.68 2.38
C ASN A 35 -0.33 8.16 1.36
N LYS A 36 -0.35 9.46 1.05
CA LYS A 36 -1.27 10.04 0.03
C LYS A 36 -1.02 9.47 -1.37
N LYS A 37 0.25 9.27 -1.73
CA LYS A 37 0.68 8.64 -2.99
C LYS A 37 1.20 7.23 -2.69
N VAL A 38 1.01 6.34 -3.66
CA VAL A 38 1.55 4.97 -3.60
C VAL A 38 3.08 5.00 -3.56
N VAL A 39 3.69 4.19 -2.70
CA VAL A 39 5.15 4.06 -2.64
C VAL A 39 5.60 3.07 -3.70
N LYS A 40 6.61 3.45 -4.48
CA LYS A 40 7.19 2.64 -5.55
C LYS A 40 8.61 2.22 -5.18
N PRO A 41 9.12 1.11 -5.76
CA PRO A 41 10.52 0.70 -5.62
C PRO A 41 11.49 1.79 -6.09
N GLY A 42 12.64 1.86 -5.41
CA GLY A 42 13.75 2.73 -5.80
C GLY A 42 14.60 2.14 -6.94
N PRO A 43 15.48 2.94 -7.56
CA PRO A 43 16.29 2.50 -8.70
C PRO A 43 17.25 1.35 -8.37
N VAL A 44 17.77 1.28 -7.13
CA VAL A 44 18.64 0.19 -6.67
C VAL A 44 17.88 -1.13 -6.65
N GLU A 45 16.67 -1.13 -6.09
CA GLU A 45 15.80 -2.31 -6.02
C GLU A 45 15.37 -2.78 -7.42
N LEU A 46 15.07 -1.86 -8.33
CA LEU A 46 14.69 -2.19 -9.70
C LEU A 46 15.82 -2.88 -10.49
N LYS A 47 17.08 -2.54 -10.21
CA LYS A 47 18.26 -3.21 -10.80
C LYS A 47 18.46 -4.60 -10.23
N ALA A 48 18.31 -4.76 -8.91
CA ALA A 48 18.51 -6.04 -8.22
C ALA A 48 17.33 -7.01 -8.40
N ASN A 49 16.11 -6.50 -8.55
CA ASN A 49 14.89 -7.30 -8.61
C ASN A 49 13.89 -6.76 -9.66
N ARG A 50 13.90 -7.38 -10.85
CA ARG A 50 12.95 -7.03 -11.92
C ARG A 50 11.49 -7.25 -11.55
N ARG A 51 11.16 -8.17 -10.62
CA ARG A 51 9.78 -8.44 -10.21
C ARG A 51 9.18 -7.28 -9.41
N ALA A 52 10.02 -6.49 -8.74
CA ALA A 52 9.58 -5.32 -8.00
C ALA A 52 9.05 -4.20 -8.91
N ARG A 53 9.37 -4.18 -10.21
CA ARG A 53 9.08 -3.07 -11.13
C ARG A 53 7.65 -2.51 -11.06
N SER A 54 6.66 -3.37 -10.92
CA SER A 54 5.25 -2.97 -10.88
C SER A 54 4.68 -2.83 -9.46
N ALA A 55 5.49 -3.09 -8.43
CA ALA A 55 5.09 -3.05 -7.04
C ALA A 55 4.60 -1.66 -6.62
N LYS A 56 3.53 -1.66 -5.84
CA LYS A 56 2.79 -0.51 -5.36
C LYS A 56 2.46 -0.75 -3.90
N MET A 57 3.10 0.00 -3.01
CA MET A 57 2.86 -0.14 -1.58
C MET A 57 1.91 0.94 -1.05
N ARG A 58 0.89 0.51 -0.31
CA ARG A 58 -0.05 1.36 0.43
C ARG A 58 -0.05 0.99 1.90
N VAL A 59 -0.17 1.99 2.76
CA VAL A 59 -0.18 1.82 4.22
C VAL A 59 -1.36 2.59 4.82
N ALA A 60 -2.08 1.93 5.72
CA ALA A 60 -3.11 2.53 6.55
C ALA A 60 -2.91 2.15 8.02
N GLU A 61 -3.36 3.01 8.92
CA GLU A 61 -3.32 2.81 10.37
C GLU A 61 -4.74 2.75 10.90
N LEU A 62 -5.02 1.79 11.79
CA LEU A 62 -6.28 1.75 12.52
C LEU A 62 -6.25 2.84 13.59
N VAL A 63 -7.15 3.81 13.47
CA VAL A 63 -7.33 4.89 14.45
C VAL A 63 -8.40 4.57 15.47
#